data_AF-A0A1Y4JKW0-F1
#
_entry.id   AF-A0A1Y4JKW0-F1
#
_cell.length_a   1.000
_cell.length_b   1.000
_cell.length_c   1.000
_cell.angle_alpha   90.00
_cell.angle_beta   90.00
_cell.angle_gamma   90.00
#
_symmetry.space_group_name_H-M   'P 1'
#
loop_
_entity.id
_entity.type
_entity.pdbx_description
1 polymer ?
#
loop_
_entity_poly.entity_id
_entity_poly.type
_entity_poly.pdbx_seq_one_letter_code
_entity_poly.pdbx_strand_id
1 'polypeptide(L)'
;MNVNDLKKKSNRRVDTGYLRNLGIQSYGDDNLYPQHLRNIIAASSTGSECAERYANFIEGNGFREVAFSEYVVNRRGDTADDLHALVCRDVADYDGIAIHVNYNMFTDIVEIQHVPFENCRLLEEDETGYIAKIAVHPDWTGKKTRKGKAIKVVQENVEFIDVFNPCKEVVYAQIRAAGGIENYKGQILWISNTGKFVYPVGRADRVITEMSTDEGLANVKYRNVRCNFMPSGMLITKKGSASVRIDENGNQIKDDNQTEDTGFSETFEQLQGDTNANKILETILESDEEKPEFLDISPKNYDKDFTVTDASVIERIYSAFGQEPWYCIRIGKVGFSGDILEDAFEYYNSIVSKQQRMIERAFQKVFAHWYEPVNPSNDFSVQPLKYVRNATVSNSNR
;
A
#
# COMPACT_ATOMS: atom_id res chain seq x y z
N MET A 1 -24.82 23.74 13.23
CA MET A 1 -23.93 23.27 14.33
C MET A 1 -22.58 23.93 14.13
N ASN A 2 -22.08 24.69 15.10
CA ASN A 2 -20.78 25.35 14.97
C ASN A 2 -19.68 24.28 15.11
N VAL A 3 -18.63 24.34 14.29
CA VAL A 3 -17.48 23.41 14.34
C VAL A 3 -16.84 23.40 15.73
N ASN A 4 -16.94 24.52 16.46
CA ASN A 4 -16.42 24.66 17.81
C ASN A 4 -17.22 23.88 18.88
N ASP A 5 -18.48 23.53 18.60
CA ASP A 5 -19.37 22.83 19.56
C ASP A 5 -19.24 21.29 19.47
N LEU A 6 -18.36 20.79 18.60
CA LEU A 6 -18.10 19.35 18.47
C LEU A 6 -17.40 18.83 19.73
N LYS A 7 -18.12 18.02 20.53
CA LYS A 7 -17.60 17.38 21.75
C LYS A 7 -16.36 16.51 21.53
N LYS A 8 -16.21 15.94 20.33
CA LYS A 8 -15.00 15.27 19.87
C LYS A 8 -14.52 15.97 18.62
N LYS A 9 -13.41 16.70 18.75
CA LYS A 9 -12.70 17.23 17.59
C LYS A 9 -12.00 16.07 16.89
N SER A 10 -11.98 16.08 15.56
CA SER A 10 -11.15 15.16 14.80
C SER A 10 -9.68 15.47 15.09
N ASN A 11 -8.89 14.45 15.40
CA ASN A 11 -7.44 14.61 15.52
C ASN A 11 -6.85 15.01 14.15
N ARG A 12 -5.74 15.74 14.15
CA ARG A 12 -4.93 15.91 12.93
C ARG A 12 -4.48 14.51 12.49
N ARG A 13 -4.67 14.18 11.21
CA ARG A 13 -4.29 12.85 10.68
C ARG A 13 -2.77 12.70 10.52
N VAL A 14 -2.08 13.79 10.23
CA VAL A 14 -0.63 13.89 10.25
C VAL A 14 -0.27 15.00 11.22
N ASP A 15 0.28 14.63 12.38
CA ASP A 15 0.93 15.60 13.26
C ASP A 15 2.42 15.71 12.92
N THR A 16 2.96 16.90 13.11
CA THR A 16 4.36 17.22 12.83
C THR A 16 4.97 17.77 14.09
N GLY A 17 5.89 17.02 14.68
CA GLY A 17 6.65 17.40 15.87
C GLY A 17 8.13 17.64 15.55
N TYR A 18 8.88 18.14 16.52
CA TYR A 18 10.31 18.38 16.37
C TYR A 18 11.16 17.26 16.98
N LEU A 19 11.94 16.56 16.14
CA LEU A 19 12.87 15.52 16.57
C LEU A 19 14.25 16.12 16.85
N ARG A 20 14.44 16.57 18.09
CA ARG A 20 15.67 17.23 18.59
C ARG A 20 16.97 16.51 18.27
N ASN A 21 16.98 15.17 18.32
CA ASN A 21 18.19 14.37 18.12
C ASN A 21 18.72 14.46 16.68
N LEU A 22 17.87 14.78 15.70
CA LEU A 22 18.22 14.86 14.29
C LEU A 22 18.00 16.25 13.68
N GLY A 23 17.33 17.16 14.40
CA GLY A 23 17.01 18.50 13.91
C GLY A 23 15.93 18.52 12.83
N ILE A 24 15.05 17.51 12.78
CA ILE A 24 14.05 17.33 11.71
C ILE A 24 12.62 17.45 12.22
N GLN A 25 11.72 17.79 11.31
CA GLN A 25 10.28 17.67 11.51
C GLN A 25 9.84 16.21 11.35
N SER A 26 9.09 15.67 12.30
CA SER A 26 8.55 14.33 12.23
C SER A 26 7.43 14.26 11.18
N TYR A 27 7.41 13.17 10.41
CA TYR A 27 6.32 12.87 9.48
C TYR A 27 5.32 11.94 10.18
N GLY A 28 4.33 12.52 10.84
CA GLY A 28 3.47 11.82 11.80
C GLY A 28 4.09 11.77 13.21
N ASP A 29 3.29 11.32 14.17
CA ASP A 29 3.63 11.28 15.60
C ASP A 29 4.88 10.44 15.89
N ASP A 30 5.06 9.34 15.14
CA ASP A 30 6.17 8.41 15.27
C ASP A 30 7.21 8.53 14.14
N ASN A 31 7.08 9.55 13.28
CA ASN A 31 7.91 9.76 12.09
C ASN A 31 7.80 8.66 11.01
N LEU A 32 6.82 7.76 11.09
CA LEU A 32 6.66 6.61 10.19
C LEU A 32 5.38 6.67 9.36
N TYR A 33 4.72 7.84 9.26
CA TYR A 33 3.48 7.98 8.50
C TYR A 33 3.57 7.42 7.07
N PRO A 34 4.60 7.74 6.25
CA PRO A 34 4.70 7.19 4.89
C PRO A 34 4.77 5.65 4.85
N GLN A 35 5.46 5.06 5.81
CA GLN A 35 5.63 3.61 5.94
C GLN A 35 4.32 2.94 6.35
N HIS A 36 3.58 3.53 7.29
CA HIS A 36 2.27 3.03 7.71
C HIS A 36 1.26 3.10 6.58
N LEU A 37 1.21 4.24 5.87
CA LEU A 37 0.30 4.43 4.75
C LEU A 37 0.54 3.37 3.66
N ARG A 38 1.81 3.15 3.29
CA ARG A 38 2.19 2.12 2.32
C ARG A 38 1.76 0.72 2.74
N ASN A 39 1.95 0.36 4.02
CA ASN A 39 1.56 -0.95 4.54
C ASN A 39 0.03 -1.13 4.49
N ILE A 40 -0.73 -0.10 4.82
CA ILE A 40 -2.21 -0.13 4.78
C ILE A 40 -2.72 -0.28 3.34
N ILE A 41 -2.14 0.47 2.39
CA ILE A 41 -2.48 0.32 0.97
C ILE A 41 -2.20 -1.11 0.51
N ALA A 42 -1.02 -1.64 0.82
CA ALA A 42 -0.61 -2.99 0.44
C ALA A 42 -1.46 -4.11 1.08
N ALA A 43 -2.01 -3.87 2.27
CA ALA A 43 -2.86 -4.85 2.97
C ALA A 43 -4.29 -4.90 2.43
N SER A 44 -4.79 -3.78 1.86
CA SER A 44 -6.11 -3.71 1.23
C SER A 44 -6.01 -4.10 -0.24
N SER A 45 -6.68 -5.19 -0.62
CA SER A 45 -6.74 -5.61 -2.04
C SER A 45 -7.38 -4.56 -2.93
N THR A 46 -8.47 -3.94 -2.47
CA THR A 46 -9.16 -2.88 -3.20
C THR A 46 -8.35 -1.59 -3.22
N GLY A 47 -7.71 -1.25 -2.09
CA GLY A 47 -6.86 -0.07 -1.97
C GLY A 47 -5.63 -0.14 -2.88
N SER A 48 -4.95 -1.29 -2.93
CA SER A 48 -3.82 -1.55 -3.82
C SER A 48 -4.21 -1.38 -5.29
N GLU A 49 -5.32 -1.98 -5.73
CA GLU A 49 -5.79 -1.86 -7.12
C GLU A 49 -6.11 -0.40 -7.49
N CYS A 50 -6.74 0.34 -6.58
CA CYS A 50 -7.06 1.74 -6.81
C CYS A 50 -5.81 2.63 -6.86
N ALA A 51 -4.85 2.40 -5.95
CA ALA A 51 -3.59 3.14 -5.91
C ALA A 51 -2.73 2.86 -7.16
N GLU A 52 -2.65 1.60 -7.60
CA GLU A 52 -1.94 1.21 -8.82
C GLU A 52 -2.58 1.82 -10.07
N ARG A 53 -3.91 1.75 -10.20
CA ARG A 53 -4.62 2.43 -11.31
C ARG A 53 -4.35 3.94 -11.31
N TYR A 54 -4.34 4.56 -10.12
CA TYR A 54 -4.04 5.99 -10.01
C TYR A 54 -2.62 6.30 -10.48
N ALA A 55 -1.62 5.53 -10.05
CA ALA A 55 -0.24 5.65 -10.49
C ALA A 55 -0.10 5.49 -12.01
N ASN A 56 -0.71 4.45 -12.59
CA ASN A 56 -0.64 4.18 -14.03
C ASN A 56 -1.23 5.32 -14.87
N PHE A 57 -2.33 5.93 -14.41
CA PHE A 57 -2.90 7.08 -15.13
C PHE A 57 -2.08 8.36 -14.95
N ILE A 58 -1.42 8.56 -13.79
CA ILE A 58 -0.46 9.65 -13.62
C ILE A 58 0.72 9.45 -14.59
N GLU A 59 1.27 8.24 -14.65
CA GLU A 59 2.37 7.86 -15.55
C GLU A 59 1.98 7.98 -17.03
N GLY A 60 0.74 7.70 -17.39
CA GLY A 60 0.36 7.78 -18.80
C GLY A 60 1.11 6.76 -19.65
N ASN A 61 1.42 7.14 -20.88
CA ASN A 61 2.36 6.43 -21.76
C ASN A 61 3.78 7.04 -21.68
N GLY A 62 4.15 7.64 -20.56
CA GLY A 62 5.43 8.33 -20.40
C GLY A 62 5.46 9.74 -21.01
N PHE A 63 6.66 10.29 -21.20
CA PHE A 63 6.83 11.59 -21.84
C PHE A 63 6.48 11.55 -23.32
N ARG A 64 5.86 12.62 -23.83
CA ARG A 64 5.47 12.73 -25.24
C ARG A 64 6.67 12.73 -26.21
N GLU A 65 7.76 13.37 -25.79
CA GLU A 65 8.98 13.48 -26.60
C GLU A 65 9.83 12.21 -26.42
N VAL A 66 9.82 11.33 -27.43
CA VAL A 66 10.49 10.01 -27.37
C VAL A 66 12.01 10.16 -27.20
N ALA A 67 12.62 11.14 -27.85
CA ALA A 67 14.06 11.38 -27.72
C ALA A 67 14.44 11.79 -26.28
N PHE A 68 13.54 12.49 -25.58
CA PHE A 68 13.73 12.85 -24.19
C PHE A 68 13.44 11.68 -23.25
N SER A 69 12.37 10.90 -23.51
CA SER A 69 12.01 9.76 -22.65
C SER A 69 13.14 8.73 -22.57
N GLU A 70 13.79 8.44 -23.70
CA GLU A 70 14.92 7.49 -23.80
C GLU A 70 16.27 8.07 -23.33
N TYR A 71 16.34 9.38 -23.03
CA TYR A 71 17.58 10.01 -22.64
C TYR A 71 18.05 9.50 -21.28
N VAL A 72 19.32 9.07 -21.19
CA VAL A 72 19.91 8.56 -19.94
C VAL A 72 20.28 9.73 -19.02
N VAL A 73 19.66 9.76 -17.85
CA VAL A 73 19.74 10.92 -16.94
C VAL A 73 20.72 10.73 -15.78
N ASN A 74 21.32 9.54 -15.65
CA ASN A 74 22.28 9.25 -14.60
C ASN A 74 23.29 8.15 -14.93
N ARG A 75 24.28 7.96 -14.06
CA ARG A 75 25.35 6.97 -14.25
C ARG A 75 24.91 5.52 -14.05
N ARG A 76 23.72 5.29 -13.49
CA ARG A 76 23.15 3.95 -13.33
C ARG A 76 22.54 3.43 -14.64
N GLY A 77 22.33 4.32 -15.61
CA GLY A 77 21.71 3.99 -16.88
C GLY A 77 20.19 4.17 -16.88
N ASP A 78 19.62 4.81 -15.85
CA ASP A 78 18.19 5.09 -15.83
C ASP A 78 17.87 6.18 -16.86
N THR A 79 16.79 5.97 -17.62
CA THR A 79 16.25 6.94 -18.57
C THR A 79 15.37 7.99 -17.87
N ALA A 80 15.01 9.05 -18.59
CA ALA A 80 14.05 10.03 -18.09
C ALA A 80 12.69 9.36 -17.78
N ASP A 81 12.30 8.37 -18.59
CA ASP A 81 11.06 7.62 -18.41
C ASP A 81 11.11 6.66 -17.21
N ASP A 82 12.25 6.00 -16.97
CA ASP A 82 12.45 5.19 -15.75
C ASP A 82 12.30 6.04 -14.49
N LEU A 83 12.88 7.24 -14.50
CA LEU A 83 12.75 8.19 -13.40
C LEU A 83 11.30 8.69 -13.24
N HIS A 84 10.63 8.94 -14.37
CA HIS A 84 9.24 9.35 -14.41
C HIS A 84 8.34 8.32 -13.71
N ALA A 85 8.43 7.04 -14.08
CA ALA A 85 7.65 5.97 -13.48
C ALA A 85 7.84 5.88 -11.95
N LEU A 86 9.07 6.02 -11.46
CA LEU A 86 9.37 6.04 -10.02
C LEU A 86 8.71 7.23 -9.31
N VAL A 87 8.78 8.42 -9.92
CA VAL A 87 8.18 9.64 -9.38
C VAL A 87 6.65 9.55 -9.40
N CYS A 88 6.03 8.98 -10.44
CA CYS A 88 4.58 8.81 -10.52
C CYS A 88 4.03 7.98 -9.35
N ARG A 89 4.78 6.96 -8.91
CA ARG A 89 4.41 6.15 -7.75
C ARG A 89 4.44 6.94 -6.45
N ASP A 90 5.47 7.75 -6.24
CA ASP A 90 5.55 8.63 -5.06
C ASP A 90 4.42 9.69 -5.04
N VAL A 91 4.07 10.23 -6.22
CA VAL A 91 2.95 11.17 -6.35
C VAL A 91 1.61 10.47 -6.07
N ALA A 92 1.44 9.23 -6.51
CA ALA A 92 0.22 8.47 -6.27
C ALA A 92 0.00 8.19 -4.77
N ASP A 93 1.05 7.72 -4.09
CA ASP A 93 0.98 7.29 -2.69
C ASP A 93 1.02 8.48 -1.72
N TYR A 94 1.81 9.51 -2.02
CA TYR A 94 2.11 10.60 -1.07
C TYR A 94 1.75 12.01 -1.57
N ASP A 95 1.43 12.21 -2.86
CA ASP A 95 1.19 13.53 -3.48
C ASP A 95 2.40 14.48 -3.35
N GLY A 96 3.62 13.90 -3.44
CA GLY A 96 4.90 14.59 -3.34
C GLY A 96 5.99 14.00 -4.25
N ILE A 97 7.04 14.78 -4.49
CA ILE A 97 8.18 14.42 -5.36
C ILE A 97 9.49 14.79 -4.66
N ALA A 98 10.48 13.91 -4.74
CA ALA A 98 11.86 14.19 -4.34
C ALA A 98 12.83 13.72 -5.44
N ILE A 99 13.47 14.68 -6.11
CA ILE A 99 14.48 14.41 -7.14
C ILE A 99 15.82 14.94 -6.66
N HIS A 100 16.81 14.07 -6.55
CA HIS A 100 18.18 14.45 -6.26
C HIS A 100 18.89 14.87 -7.54
N VAL A 101 19.66 15.95 -7.47
CA VAL A 101 20.38 16.53 -8.60
C VAL A 101 21.85 16.74 -8.25
N ASN A 102 22.74 16.42 -9.17
CA ASN A 102 24.19 16.64 -9.06
C ASN A 102 24.68 17.67 -10.09
N TYR A 103 25.77 18.35 -9.74
CA TYR A 103 26.31 19.48 -10.49
C TYR A 103 27.73 19.22 -11.00
N ASN A 104 28.08 19.82 -12.13
CA ASN A 104 29.47 19.94 -12.58
C ASN A 104 30.17 21.16 -11.94
N MET A 105 31.45 21.36 -12.29
CA MET A 105 32.22 22.53 -11.82
C MET A 105 31.69 23.87 -12.33
N PHE A 106 30.93 23.88 -13.42
CA PHE A 106 30.27 25.08 -13.97
C PHE A 106 28.90 25.36 -13.33
N THR A 107 28.51 24.57 -12.31
CA THR A 107 27.22 24.62 -11.61
C THR A 107 26.02 24.32 -12.49
N ASP A 108 26.22 23.57 -13.58
CA ASP A 108 25.14 23.03 -14.38
C ASP A 108 24.81 21.60 -13.92
N ILE A 109 23.54 21.22 -14.02
CA ILE A 109 23.06 19.90 -13.59
C ILE A 109 23.50 18.87 -14.61
N VAL A 110 24.06 17.74 -14.14
CA VAL A 110 24.58 16.65 -14.98
C VAL A 110 23.98 15.29 -14.70
N GLU A 111 23.30 15.13 -13.57
CA GLU A 111 22.76 13.84 -13.16
C GLU A 111 21.57 14.04 -12.23
N ILE A 112 20.56 13.19 -12.40
CA ILE A 112 19.38 13.14 -11.51
C ILE A 112 19.05 11.74 -11.06
N GLN A 113 18.63 11.63 -9.81
CA GLN A 113 18.31 10.37 -9.17
C GLN A 113 16.98 10.48 -8.43
N HIS A 114 16.21 9.40 -8.47
CA HIS A 114 15.02 9.27 -7.66
C HIS A 114 15.43 9.06 -6.20
N VAL A 115 14.86 9.87 -5.32
CA VAL A 115 14.91 9.60 -3.88
C VAL A 115 13.49 9.27 -3.46
N PRO A 116 13.21 8.04 -2.97
CA PRO A 116 11.88 7.69 -2.52
C PRO A 116 11.35 8.74 -1.54
N PHE A 117 10.17 9.26 -1.81
CA PHE A 117 9.61 10.35 -1.00
C PHE A 117 9.48 9.97 0.48
N GLU A 118 9.15 8.70 0.76
CA GLU A 118 9.09 8.11 2.11
C GLU A 118 10.40 8.21 2.90
N ASN A 119 11.55 8.35 2.21
CA ASN A 119 12.88 8.45 2.81
C ASN A 119 13.27 9.89 3.15
N CYS A 120 12.52 10.90 2.69
CA CYS A 120 12.83 12.31 2.92
C CYS A 120 12.16 12.82 4.20
N ARG A 121 12.90 13.58 5.01
CA ARG A 121 12.37 14.38 6.11
C ARG A 121 12.86 15.81 5.99
N LEU A 122 12.01 16.75 6.34
CA LEU A 122 12.29 18.17 6.35
C LEU A 122 13.11 18.51 7.61
N LEU A 123 14.15 19.33 7.45
CA LEU A 123 14.81 19.95 8.61
C LEU A 123 13.85 20.96 9.28
N GLU A 124 14.09 21.31 10.53
CA GLU A 124 13.36 22.41 11.15
C GLU A 124 13.55 23.71 10.37
N GLU A 125 12.49 24.51 10.30
CA GLU A 125 12.55 25.83 9.68
C GLU A 125 13.48 26.76 10.47
N ASP A 126 14.20 27.62 9.76
CA ASP A 126 14.91 28.74 10.38
C ASP A 126 13.92 29.85 10.81
N GLU A 127 14.44 30.92 11.40
CA GLU A 127 13.64 32.07 11.85
C GLU A 127 12.82 32.74 10.73
N THR A 128 13.15 32.47 9.46
CA THR A 128 12.45 33.00 8.27
C THR A 128 11.44 32.03 7.68
N GLY A 129 11.28 30.84 8.25
CA GLY A 129 10.43 29.78 7.69
C GLY A 129 11.09 29.02 6.52
N TYR A 130 12.42 29.13 6.36
CA TYR A 130 13.14 28.46 5.29
C TYR A 130 13.75 27.14 5.78
N ILE A 131 13.62 26.10 4.95
CA ILE A 131 14.24 24.81 5.18
C ILE A 131 15.48 24.70 4.30
N ALA A 132 16.65 24.65 4.95
CA ALA A 132 17.92 24.63 4.23
C ALA A 132 18.28 23.25 3.66
N LYS A 133 17.91 22.17 4.37
CA LYS A 133 18.31 20.80 4.02
C LYS A 133 17.17 19.80 4.14
N ILE A 134 17.26 18.73 3.37
CA ILE A 134 16.43 17.54 3.45
C ILE A 134 17.27 16.42 4.07
N ALA A 135 16.74 15.82 5.13
CA ALA A 135 17.32 14.63 5.74
C ALA A 135 16.84 13.38 4.98
N VAL A 136 17.78 12.57 4.50
CA VAL A 136 17.50 11.34 3.76
C VAL A 136 18.04 10.16 4.53
N HIS A 137 17.16 9.21 4.82
CA HIS A 137 17.54 7.93 5.43
C HIS A 137 16.93 6.78 4.62
N PRO A 138 17.66 5.70 4.35
CA PRO A 138 17.20 4.62 3.47
C PRO A 138 16.05 3.76 4.03
N ASP A 139 15.74 3.91 5.32
CA ASP A 139 14.60 3.30 6.02
C ASP A 139 14.42 3.90 7.43
N TRP A 140 13.40 4.74 7.63
CA TRP A 140 13.15 5.38 8.93
C TRP A 140 12.68 4.43 10.03
N THR A 141 12.35 3.16 9.72
CA THR A 141 12.06 2.14 10.75
C THR A 141 13.32 1.57 11.41
N GLY A 142 14.49 1.77 10.77
CA GLY A 142 15.77 1.23 11.24
C GLY A 142 15.92 -0.29 11.11
N LYS A 143 15.02 -0.95 10.35
CA LYS A 143 15.00 -2.41 10.19
C LYS A 143 15.80 -2.89 8.97
N LYS A 144 16.02 -2.01 7.99
CA LYS A 144 16.77 -2.31 6.77
C LYS A 144 18.22 -2.67 7.11
N THR A 145 18.69 -3.74 6.50
CA THR A 145 20.07 -4.20 6.68
C THR A 145 20.89 -3.92 5.43
N ARG A 146 22.18 -3.60 5.62
CA ARG A 146 23.17 -3.48 4.56
C ARG A 146 24.38 -4.31 4.96
N LYS A 147 24.73 -5.31 4.13
CA LYS A 147 25.79 -6.29 4.42
C LYS A 147 25.60 -6.96 5.79
N GLY A 148 24.37 -7.30 6.15
CA GLY A 148 24.02 -7.98 7.41
C GLY A 148 23.97 -7.10 8.67
N LYS A 149 24.24 -5.79 8.58
CA LYS A 149 24.11 -4.85 9.69
C LYS A 149 22.87 -3.96 9.52
N ALA A 150 22.08 -3.81 10.59
CA ALA A 150 20.94 -2.90 10.61
C ALA A 150 21.41 -1.44 10.51
N ILE A 151 20.79 -0.68 9.61
CA ILE A 151 21.04 0.75 9.46
C ILE A 151 20.18 1.46 10.50
N LYS A 152 20.80 1.85 11.62
CA LYS A 152 20.11 2.55 12.70
C LYS A 152 19.80 3.99 12.29
N VAL A 153 18.68 4.52 12.76
CA VAL A 153 18.29 5.93 12.60
C VAL A 153 19.10 6.79 13.57
N VAL A 154 20.34 7.07 13.20
CA VAL A 154 21.29 7.94 13.91
C VAL A 154 21.87 8.95 12.93
N GLN A 155 22.32 10.10 13.44
CA GLN A 155 22.78 11.21 12.61
C GLN A 155 23.85 10.82 11.57
N GLU A 156 24.72 9.86 11.91
CA GLU A 156 25.77 9.34 11.02
C GLU A 156 25.23 8.60 9.79
N ASN A 157 24.04 8.00 9.89
CA ASN A 157 23.39 7.26 8.80
C ASN A 157 22.36 8.11 8.04
N VAL A 158 22.15 9.36 8.46
CA VAL A 158 21.23 10.30 7.82
C VAL A 158 22.04 11.27 6.96
N GLU A 159 21.69 11.36 5.68
CA GLU A 159 22.31 12.30 4.76
C GLU A 159 21.52 13.59 4.73
N PHE A 160 22.14 14.69 5.14
CA PHE A 160 21.56 16.03 5.02
C PHE A 160 22.00 16.67 3.70
N ILE A 161 21.07 16.80 2.77
CA ILE A 161 21.31 17.29 1.41
C ILE A 161 20.62 18.65 1.25
N ASP A 162 21.25 19.58 0.54
CA ASP A 162 20.71 20.94 0.36
C ASP A 162 19.41 20.94 -0.44
N VAL A 163 18.49 21.86 -0.11
CA VAL A 163 17.26 22.05 -0.88
C VAL A 163 17.58 22.66 -2.25
N PHE A 164 16.84 22.25 -3.27
CA PHE A 164 17.01 22.74 -4.64
C PHE A 164 16.91 24.26 -4.75
N ASN A 165 18.02 24.86 -5.15
CA ASN A 165 18.19 26.24 -5.52
C ASN A 165 19.29 26.30 -6.61
N PRO A 166 18.90 26.29 -7.89
CA PRO A 166 19.84 26.17 -9.01
C PRO A 166 20.56 27.50 -9.34
N CYS A 167 20.39 28.55 -8.52
CA CYS A 167 21.14 29.79 -8.67
C CYS A 167 22.64 29.51 -8.53
N LYS A 168 23.43 29.83 -9.56
CA LYS A 168 24.87 29.52 -9.62
C LYS A 168 25.64 29.99 -8.39
N GLU A 169 25.34 31.19 -7.89
CA GLU A 169 25.97 31.75 -6.69
C GLU A 169 25.72 30.91 -5.43
N VAL A 170 24.50 30.38 -5.28
CA VAL A 170 24.10 29.52 -4.15
C VAL A 170 24.82 28.18 -4.25
N VAL A 171 24.83 27.57 -5.44
CA VAL A 171 25.50 26.30 -5.68
C VAL A 171 27.01 26.43 -5.40
N TYR A 172 27.67 27.50 -5.87
CA TYR A 172 29.08 27.76 -5.56
C TYR A 172 29.34 27.93 -4.07
N ALA A 173 28.47 28.66 -3.35
CA ALA A 173 28.59 28.83 -1.91
C ALA A 173 28.47 27.50 -1.17
N GLN A 174 27.51 26.66 -1.55
CA GLN A 174 27.31 25.32 -0.99
C GLN A 174 28.49 24.39 -1.27
N ILE A 175 29.03 24.39 -2.50
CA ILE A 175 30.23 23.61 -2.86
C ILE A 175 31.44 24.04 -2.02
N ARG A 176 31.64 25.34 -1.83
CA ARG A 176 32.72 25.86 -0.97
C ARG A 176 32.52 25.45 0.48
N ALA A 177 31.29 25.53 1.00
CA ALA A 177 30.96 25.11 2.36
C ALA A 177 31.16 23.60 2.58
N ALA A 178 30.94 22.78 1.54
CA ALA A 178 31.23 21.35 1.56
C ALA A 178 32.74 21.03 1.50
N GLY A 179 33.61 22.01 1.27
CA GLY A 179 35.05 21.80 1.12
C GLY A 179 35.47 21.29 -0.26
N GLY A 180 34.66 21.55 -1.29
CA GLY A 180 34.92 21.15 -2.68
C GLY A 180 33.79 20.34 -3.30
N ILE A 181 33.80 20.21 -4.63
CA ILE A 181 32.74 19.52 -5.39
C ILE A 181 32.69 18.02 -5.07
N GLU A 182 33.83 17.41 -4.72
CA GLU A 182 33.91 15.99 -4.38
C GLU A 182 33.16 15.63 -3.09
N ASN A 183 33.07 16.59 -2.17
CA ASN A 183 32.36 16.44 -0.89
C ASN A 183 30.92 16.97 -0.96
N TYR A 184 30.56 17.65 -2.05
CA TYR A 184 29.24 18.23 -2.21
C TYR A 184 28.23 17.15 -2.62
N LYS A 185 27.16 17.04 -1.82
CA LYS A 185 26.14 16.00 -2.00
C LYS A 185 25.05 16.38 -3.01
N GLY A 186 25.18 17.49 -3.72
CA GLY A 186 24.12 17.97 -4.63
C GLY A 186 22.93 18.59 -3.90
N GLN A 187 21.78 18.65 -4.57
CA GLN A 187 20.54 19.22 -4.02
C GLN A 187 19.35 18.28 -4.21
N ILE A 188 18.28 18.47 -3.44
CA ILE A 188 17.01 17.77 -3.62
C ILE A 188 15.91 18.76 -3.99
N LEU A 189 15.32 18.56 -5.17
CA LEU A 189 14.06 19.17 -5.56
C LEU A 189 12.93 18.45 -4.84
N TRP A 190 12.49 19.08 -3.76
CA TRP A 190 11.37 18.60 -2.97
C TRP A 190 10.11 19.38 -3.33
N ILE A 191 9.04 18.68 -3.71
CA ILE A 191 7.74 19.28 -4.06
C ILE A 191 6.64 18.56 -3.28
N SER A 192 5.76 19.34 -2.68
CA SER A 192 4.51 18.88 -2.08
C SER A 192 3.34 19.64 -2.68
N ASN A 193 2.26 18.92 -2.97
CA ASN A 193 1.04 19.51 -3.51
C ASN A 193 0.15 20.15 -2.42
N THR A 194 0.49 19.98 -1.14
CA THR A 194 -0.23 20.59 0.00
C THR A 194 0.32 21.97 0.37
N GLY A 195 1.63 22.19 0.17
CA GLY A 195 2.27 23.46 0.47
C GLY A 195 3.78 23.40 0.34
N LYS A 196 4.42 24.57 0.28
CA LYS A 196 5.88 24.65 0.29
C LYS A 196 6.38 24.16 1.65
N PHE A 197 7.27 23.16 1.64
CA PHE A 197 7.83 22.56 2.85
C PHE A 197 6.80 22.02 3.85
N VAL A 198 5.64 21.57 3.36
CA VAL A 198 4.61 20.91 4.19
C VAL A 198 4.42 19.49 3.73
N TYR A 199 4.62 18.52 4.62
CA TYR A 199 4.41 17.11 4.31
C TYR A 199 3.02 16.89 3.66
N PRO A 200 2.98 16.35 2.42
CA PRO A 200 1.73 16.13 1.72
C PRO A 200 0.98 14.94 2.31
N VAL A 201 -0.30 14.87 1.97
CA VAL A 201 -1.19 13.79 2.37
C VAL A 201 -1.75 13.15 1.10
N GLY A 202 -1.42 11.89 0.87
CA GLY A 202 -1.87 11.14 -0.30
C GLY A 202 -3.38 10.92 -0.33
N ARG A 203 -3.93 10.51 -1.48
CA ARG A 203 -5.37 10.26 -1.61
C ARG A 203 -5.87 9.16 -0.68
N ALA A 204 -5.05 8.12 -0.48
CA ALA A 204 -5.36 6.98 0.38
C ALA A 204 -5.63 7.40 1.85
N ASP A 205 -5.06 8.50 2.33
CA ASP A 205 -5.25 8.96 3.71
C ASP A 205 -6.72 9.15 4.09
N ARG A 206 -7.53 9.59 3.11
CA ARG A 206 -8.96 9.85 3.27
C ARG A 206 -9.76 8.59 3.62
N VAL A 207 -9.24 7.43 3.23
CA VAL A 207 -9.90 6.12 3.33
C VAL A 207 -9.04 5.08 4.03
N ILE A 208 -8.08 5.50 4.88
CA ILE A 208 -7.26 4.57 5.70
C ILE A 208 -8.15 3.63 6.52
N THR A 209 -9.22 4.16 7.12
CA THR A 209 -10.14 3.38 7.95
C THR A 209 -10.86 2.33 7.11
N GLU A 210 -11.33 2.70 5.93
CA GLU A 210 -11.96 1.81 4.97
C GLU A 210 -10.98 0.74 4.47
N MET A 211 -9.74 1.09 4.12
CA MET A 211 -8.70 0.14 3.70
C MET A 211 -8.34 -0.84 4.82
N SER A 212 -8.21 -0.36 6.06
CA SER A 212 -8.00 -1.24 7.22
C SER A 212 -9.22 -2.12 7.51
N THR A 213 -10.43 -1.64 7.19
CA THR A 213 -11.65 -2.46 7.27
C THR A 213 -11.67 -3.53 6.18
N ASP A 214 -11.25 -3.21 4.95
CA ASP A 214 -11.10 -4.17 3.83
C ASP A 214 -10.15 -5.31 4.21
N GLU A 215 -8.98 -4.99 4.77
CA GLU A 215 -8.05 -5.98 5.33
C GLU A 215 -8.72 -6.82 6.44
N GLY A 216 -9.42 -6.18 7.37
CA GLY A 216 -10.13 -6.85 8.45
C GLY A 216 -11.18 -7.84 7.94
N LEU A 217 -11.97 -7.45 6.94
CA LEU A 217 -12.96 -8.30 6.29
C LEU A 217 -12.32 -9.46 5.55
N ALA A 218 -11.21 -9.24 4.83
CA ALA A 218 -10.45 -10.30 4.20
C ALA A 218 -9.93 -11.32 5.21
N ASN A 219 -9.42 -10.85 6.36
CA ASN A 219 -8.98 -11.71 7.47
C ASN A 219 -10.13 -12.51 8.09
N VAL A 220 -11.31 -11.90 8.28
CA VAL A 220 -12.50 -12.59 8.78
C VAL A 220 -12.94 -13.67 7.79
N LYS A 221 -13.07 -13.35 6.50
CA LYS A 221 -13.41 -14.33 5.45
C LYS A 221 -12.39 -15.47 5.40
N TYR A 222 -11.08 -15.14 5.43
CA TYR A 222 -10.01 -16.14 5.46
C TYR A 222 -10.14 -17.09 6.65
N ARG A 223 -10.33 -16.55 7.86
CA ARG A 223 -10.53 -17.36 9.07
C ARG A 223 -11.84 -18.16 9.00
N ASN A 224 -12.92 -17.59 8.49
CA ASN A 224 -14.21 -18.26 8.32
C ASN A 224 -14.12 -19.44 7.34
N VAL A 225 -13.26 -19.36 6.32
CA VAL A 225 -13.08 -20.43 5.34
C VAL A 225 -12.04 -21.47 5.79
N ARG A 226 -10.94 -21.03 6.40
CA ARG A 226 -9.77 -21.89 6.69
C ARG A 226 -9.69 -22.42 8.10
N CYS A 227 -10.23 -21.67 9.06
CA CYS A 227 -10.08 -21.93 10.49
C CYS A 227 -11.43 -22.09 11.19
N ASN A 228 -12.54 -21.99 10.47
CA ASN A 228 -13.84 -22.18 11.07
C ASN A 228 -14.03 -23.64 11.42
N PHE A 229 -14.40 -23.86 12.68
CA PHE A 229 -14.85 -25.16 13.14
C PHE A 229 -16.29 -25.29 12.67
N MET A 230 -16.58 -26.28 11.82
CA MET A 230 -17.95 -26.64 11.45
C MET A 230 -18.41 -27.83 12.30
N PRO A 231 -18.73 -27.66 13.59
CA PRO A 231 -19.27 -28.74 14.39
C PRO A 231 -20.65 -29.09 13.83
N SER A 232 -20.87 -30.36 13.53
CA SER A 232 -22.24 -30.83 13.27
C SER A 232 -23.07 -30.83 14.56
N GLY A 233 -22.41 -31.00 15.72
CA GLY A 233 -22.99 -30.89 17.06
C GLY A 233 -21.99 -31.37 18.11
N MET A 234 -22.36 -31.31 19.38
CA MET A 234 -21.54 -31.81 20.49
C MET A 234 -22.19 -33.06 21.09
N LEU A 235 -21.46 -34.18 21.10
CA LEU A 235 -21.87 -35.42 21.76
C LEU A 235 -21.35 -35.39 23.20
N ILE A 236 -22.25 -35.32 24.18
CA ILE A 236 -21.90 -35.37 25.59
C ILE A 236 -22.13 -36.80 26.09
N THR A 237 -21.05 -37.53 26.38
CA THR A 237 -21.10 -38.81 27.11
C THR A 237 -20.73 -38.59 28.57
N LYS A 238 -21.51 -39.17 29.49
CA LYS A 238 -21.21 -39.14 30.93
C LYS A 238 -20.12 -40.17 31.25
N LYS A 239 -19.07 -39.76 31.96
CA LYS A 239 -18.04 -40.68 32.46
C LYS A 239 -18.62 -41.50 33.61
N GLY A 240 -18.80 -42.82 33.43
CA GLY A 240 -19.23 -43.68 34.53
C GLY A 240 -19.80 -45.07 34.22
N SER A 241 -20.24 -45.39 33.00
CA SER A 241 -20.78 -46.74 32.73
C SER A 241 -19.63 -47.70 32.37
N ALA A 242 -19.04 -48.33 33.39
CA ALA A 242 -18.13 -49.45 33.19
C ALA A 242 -18.90 -50.57 32.46
N SER A 243 -18.55 -50.85 31.21
CA SER A 243 -19.07 -52.01 30.49
C SER A 243 -18.49 -53.28 31.13
N VAL A 244 -19.27 -53.88 32.03
CA VAL A 244 -18.94 -55.19 32.58
C VAL A 244 -19.18 -56.21 31.47
N ARG A 245 -18.12 -56.66 30.80
CA ARG A 245 -18.19 -57.84 29.94
C ARG A 245 -18.26 -59.08 30.83
N ILE A 246 -19.32 -59.87 30.63
CA ILE A 246 -19.57 -61.14 31.31
C ILE A 246 -19.26 -62.26 30.32
N ASP A 247 -18.48 -63.26 30.75
CA ASP A 247 -18.21 -64.45 29.93
C ASP A 247 -19.45 -65.37 29.79
N GLU A 248 -19.38 -66.38 28.92
CA GLU A 248 -20.46 -67.36 28.72
C GLU A 248 -20.79 -68.18 30.00
N ASN A 249 -19.99 -68.08 31.06
CA ASN A 249 -20.18 -68.75 32.35
C ASN A 249 -20.63 -67.79 33.47
N GLY A 250 -20.96 -66.53 33.16
CA GLY A 250 -21.54 -65.60 34.12
C GLY A 250 -20.55 -64.86 35.04
N ASN A 251 -19.25 -64.91 34.77
CA ASN A 251 -18.24 -64.23 35.58
C ASN A 251 -17.84 -62.87 34.99
N GLN A 252 -17.63 -61.87 35.86
CA GLN A 252 -17.18 -60.54 35.47
C GLN A 252 -15.70 -60.56 35.07
N ILE A 253 -15.40 -60.23 33.81
CA ILE A 253 -14.02 -59.99 33.38
C ILE A 253 -13.69 -58.55 33.76
N LYS A 254 -12.78 -58.35 34.73
CA LYS A 254 -12.16 -57.04 34.95
C LYS A 254 -11.11 -56.84 33.86
N ASP A 255 -11.41 -55.95 32.93
CA ASP A 255 -10.41 -55.46 31.97
C ASP A 255 -9.42 -54.58 32.74
N ASP A 256 -8.20 -55.09 32.96
CA ASP A 256 -7.11 -54.36 33.63
C ASP A 256 -6.39 -53.37 32.70
N ASN A 257 -6.87 -53.19 31.47
CA ASN A 257 -6.35 -52.17 30.56
C ASN A 257 -7.10 -50.84 30.75
N GLN A 258 -6.51 -50.00 31.60
CA GLN A 258 -6.78 -48.56 31.67
C GLN A 258 -6.36 -47.85 30.37
N THR A 259 -7.10 -48.07 29.29
CA THR A 259 -7.19 -47.09 28.21
C THR A 259 -8.62 -46.61 28.19
N GLU A 260 -8.83 -45.46 28.83
CA GLU A 260 -10.10 -44.71 28.91
C GLU A 260 -10.60 -44.18 27.56
N ASP A 261 -10.27 -44.84 26.45
CA ASP A 261 -10.64 -44.40 25.11
C ASP A 261 -11.54 -45.47 24.49
N THR A 262 -12.83 -45.16 24.36
CA THR A 262 -13.86 -46.04 23.81
C THR A 262 -13.71 -46.28 22.30
N GLY A 263 -12.58 -45.90 21.69
CA GLY A 263 -12.35 -45.91 20.23
C GLY A 263 -13.09 -44.80 19.48
N PHE A 264 -13.88 -43.99 20.18
CA PHE A 264 -14.62 -42.88 19.58
C PHE A 264 -13.68 -41.76 19.12
N SER A 265 -12.61 -41.47 19.87
CA SER A 265 -11.68 -40.38 19.57
C SER A 265 -10.99 -40.55 18.21
N GLU A 266 -10.51 -41.77 17.89
CA GLU A 266 -9.91 -42.09 16.59
C GLU A 266 -10.92 -42.01 15.43
N THR A 267 -12.17 -42.42 15.68
CA THR A 267 -13.24 -42.34 14.68
C THR A 267 -13.60 -40.88 14.39
N PHE A 268 -13.54 -40.00 15.40
CA PHE A 268 -13.75 -38.55 15.24
C PHE A 268 -12.61 -37.88 14.48
N GLU A 269 -11.34 -38.27 14.69
CA GLU A 269 -10.23 -37.74 13.89
C GLU A 269 -10.39 -38.05 12.39
N GLN A 270 -10.95 -39.21 12.04
CA GLN A 270 -11.23 -39.60 10.65
C GLN A 270 -12.43 -38.89 10.01
N LEU A 271 -13.31 -38.30 10.82
CA LEU A 271 -14.47 -37.52 10.36
C LEU A 271 -14.14 -36.03 10.21
N GLN A 272 -12.98 -35.59 10.70
CA GLN A 272 -12.51 -34.21 10.57
C GLN A 272 -11.82 -33.98 9.21
N GLY A 273 -11.95 -32.76 8.68
CA GLY A 273 -11.38 -32.33 7.41
C GLY A 273 -12.43 -31.97 6.36
N ASP A 274 -12.05 -31.08 5.43
CA ASP A 274 -12.84 -30.60 4.30
C ASP A 274 -13.30 -31.74 3.35
N THR A 275 -12.49 -32.79 3.24
CA THR A 275 -12.75 -33.98 2.43
C THR A 275 -13.68 -35.00 3.09
N ASN A 276 -13.95 -34.88 4.39
CA ASN A 276 -14.76 -35.84 5.17
C ASN A 276 -16.11 -35.26 5.64
N ALA A 277 -16.50 -34.07 5.14
CA ALA A 277 -17.77 -33.43 5.43
C ALA A 277 -18.98 -34.29 4.97
N ASN A 278 -20.10 -34.22 5.72
CA ASN A 278 -21.38 -34.89 5.44
C ASN A 278 -21.41 -36.43 5.58
N LYS A 279 -20.48 -37.05 6.30
CA LYS A 279 -20.55 -38.49 6.61
C LYS A 279 -21.63 -38.79 7.66
N ILE A 280 -22.30 -39.92 7.50
CA ILE A 280 -23.39 -40.40 8.40
C ILE A 280 -22.76 -41.17 9.55
N LEU A 281 -23.12 -40.81 10.79
CA LEU A 281 -22.75 -41.55 12.01
C LEU A 281 -23.91 -42.48 12.40
N GLU A 282 -23.69 -43.78 12.35
CA GLU A 282 -24.61 -44.79 12.86
C GLU A 282 -24.31 -45.04 14.35
N THR A 283 -25.33 -45.03 15.20
CA THR A 283 -25.17 -45.29 16.64
C THR A 283 -26.21 -46.31 17.07
N ILE A 284 -25.74 -47.40 17.67
CA ILE A 284 -26.57 -48.48 18.19
C ILE A 284 -26.62 -48.33 19.71
N LEU A 285 -27.82 -48.27 20.27
CA LEU A 285 -28.04 -48.14 21.72
C LEU A 285 -28.50 -49.49 22.28
N GLU A 286 -27.93 -49.89 23.42
CA GLU A 286 -28.32 -51.13 24.12
C GLU A 286 -29.47 -50.92 25.12
N SER A 287 -29.74 -49.68 25.57
CA SER A 287 -30.93 -49.35 26.37
C SER A 287 -31.39 -47.90 26.20
N ASP A 288 -32.71 -47.65 26.32
CA ASP A 288 -33.35 -46.34 26.11
C ASP A 288 -32.94 -45.26 27.15
N GLU A 289 -32.39 -45.64 28.32
CA GLU A 289 -32.03 -44.69 29.39
C GLU A 289 -30.70 -43.95 29.14
N GLU A 290 -29.88 -44.41 28.18
CA GLU A 290 -28.58 -43.82 27.83
C GLU A 290 -28.61 -43.08 26.48
N LYS A 291 -29.72 -42.39 26.16
CA LYS A 291 -29.79 -41.58 24.94
C LYS A 291 -28.76 -40.43 25.01
N PRO A 292 -27.77 -40.36 24.09
CA PRO A 292 -26.84 -39.25 24.05
C PRO A 292 -27.58 -37.97 23.68
N GLU A 293 -27.30 -36.88 24.40
CA GLU A 293 -27.87 -35.58 24.09
C GLU A 293 -27.04 -34.94 22.98
N PHE A 294 -27.69 -34.67 21.84
CA PHE A 294 -27.11 -33.93 20.74
C PHE A 294 -27.47 -32.46 20.90
N LEU A 295 -26.47 -31.65 21.25
CA LEU A 295 -26.58 -30.20 21.26
C LEU A 295 -26.16 -29.67 19.89
N ASP A 296 -27.12 -29.10 19.17
CA ASP A 296 -26.86 -28.38 17.92
C ASP A 296 -26.04 -27.12 18.26
N ILE A 297 -24.78 -27.14 17.85
CA ILE A 297 -23.90 -25.96 17.87
C ILE A 297 -23.88 -25.43 16.45
N SER A 298 -25.00 -24.88 15.98
CA SER A 298 -25.04 -24.32 14.63
C SER A 298 -23.98 -23.21 14.52
N PRO A 299 -22.94 -23.35 13.68
CA PRO A 299 -21.91 -22.33 13.59
C PRO A 299 -22.53 -21.04 13.04
N LYS A 300 -22.26 -19.92 13.69
CA LYS A 300 -22.61 -18.61 13.13
C LYS A 300 -21.67 -18.34 11.96
N ASN A 301 -22.19 -18.47 10.75
CA ASN A 301 -21.47 -18.05 9.55
C ASN A 301 -21.67 -16.55 9.35
N TYR A 302 -20.58 -15.79 9.45
CA TYR A 302 -20.59 -14.33 9.35
C TYR A 302 -20.48 -13.80 7.92
N ASP A 303 -20.41 -14.66 6.90
CA ASP A 303 -20.26 -14.22 5.50
C ASP A 303 -21.33 -13.23 5.07
N LYS A 304 -22.59 -13.48 5.44
CA LYS A 304 -23.71 -12.60 5.07
C LYS A 304 -23.75 -11.33 5.91
N ASP A 305 -23.31 -11.38 7.16
CA ASP A 305 -23.41 -10.28 8.12
C ASP A 305 -22.60 -9.06 7.67
N PHE A 306 -21.51 -9.28 6.93
CA PHE A 306 -20.62 -8.22 6.47
C PHE A 306 -20.88 -7.76 5.02
N THR A 307 -21.88 -8.30 4.31
CA THR A 307 -22.13 -7.97 2.90
C THR A 307 -22.30 -6.47 2.65
N VAL A 308 -23.05 -5.79 3.52
CA VAL A 308 -23.31 -4.34 3.39
C VAL A 308 -22.05 -3.53 3.68
N THR A 309 -21.28 -3.94 4.69
CA THR A 309 -20.02 -3.29 5.05
C THR A 309 -19.00 -3.44 3.94
N ASP A 310 -18.85 -4.65 3.38
CA ASP A 310 -17.93 -4.96 2.28
C ASP A 310 -18.23 -4.09 1.05
N ALA A 311 -19.50 -4.05 0.62
CA ALA A 311 -19.92 -3.22 -0.51
C ALA A 311 -19.68 -1.72 -0.25
N SER A 312 -20.03 -1.22 0.94
CA SER A 312 -19.84 0.19 1.29
C SER A 312 -18.36 0.58 1.40
N VAL A 313 -17.50 -0.32 1.88
CA VAL A 313 -16.06 -0.08 2.01
C VAL A 313 -15.44 0.03 0.61
N ILE A 314 -15.75 -0.93 -0.26
CA ILE A 314 -15.27 -0.94 -1.65
C ILE A 314 -15.68 0.35 -2.36
N GLU A 315 -16.97 0.73 -2.30
CA GLU A 315 -17.48 1.94 -2.94
C GLU A 315 -16.75 3.20 -2.48
N ARG A 316 -16.53 3.36 -1.16
CA ARG A 316 -15.83 4.51 -0.60
C ARG A 316 -14.37 4.58 -1.03
N ILE A 317 -13.68 3.44 -1.14
CA ILE A 317 -12.31 3.38 -1.63
C ILE A 317 -12.27 3.86 -3.08
N TYR A 318 -13.08 3.29 -3.99
CA TYR A 318 -13.12 3.75 -5.39
C TYR A 318 -13.45 5.24 -5.50
N SER A 319 -14.40 5.75 -4.72
CA SER A 319 -14.76 7.17 -4.73
C SER A 319 -13.66 8.08 -4.21
N ALA A 320 -12.87 7.67 -3.21
CA ALA A 320 -11.75 8.49 -2.74
C ALA A 320 -10.66 8.67 -3.80
N PHE A 321 -10.50 7.70 -4.71
CA PHE A 321 -9.60 7.79 -5.85
C PHE A 321 -10.25 8.42 -7.09
N GLY A 322 -11.56 8.69 -7.09
CA GLY A 322 -12.31 9.20 -8.25
C GLY A 322 -12.47 8.15 -9.35
N GLN A 323 -12.62 6.88 -8.98
CA GLN A 323 -12.67 5.73 -9.88
C GLN A 323 -14.08 5.12 -9.96
N GLU A 324 -15.12 5.92 -9.78
CA GLU A 324 -16.52 5.51 -9.86
C GLU A 324 -16.88 4.78 -11.16
N PRO A 325 -16.37 5.17 -12.36
CA PRO A 325 -16.65 4.43 -13.58
C PRO A 325 -16.21 2.95 -13.51
N TRP A 326 -15.01 2.68 -12.98
CA TRP A 326 -14.52 1.30 -12.80
C TRP A 326 -15.32 0.52 -11.78
N TYR A 327 -15.71 1.17 -10.68
CA TYR A 327 -16.59 0.55 -9.69
C TYR A 327 -17.94 0.14 -10.32
N CYS A 328 -18.57 1.05 -11.05
CA CYS A 328 -19.83 0.83 -11.75
C CYS A 328 -19.77 -0.31 -12.77
N ILE A 329 -18.66 -0.42 -13.51
CA ILE A 329 -18.41 -1.53 -14.43
C ILE A 329 -18.24 -2.84 -13.65
N ARG A 330 -17.42 -2.84 -12.58
CA ARG A 330 -17.13 -4.02 -11.76
C ARG A 330 -18.39 -4.64 -11.16
N ILE A 331 -19.34 -3.83 -10.71
CA ILE A 331 -20.60 -4.30 -10.11
C ILE A 331 -21.73 -4.52 -11.14
N GLY A 332 -21.46 -4.30 -12.43
CA GLY A 332 -22.44 -4.51 -13.51
C GLY A 332 -23.60 -3.51 -13.54
N LYS A 333 -23.47 -2.34 -12.89
CA LYS A 333 -24.48 -1.27 -12.97
C LYS A 333 -24.54 -0.63 -14.36
N VAL A 334 -23.42 -0.62 -15.05
CA VAL A 334 -23.29 -0.09 -16.42
C VAL A 334 -22.73 -1.22 -17.29
N GLY A 335 -23.27 -1.37 -18.50
CA GLY A 335 -22.80 -2.40 -19.43
C GLY A 335 -21.32 -2.22 -19.80
N PHE A 336 -20.65 -3.31 -20.16
CA PHE A 336 -19.26 -3.27 -20.64
C PHE A 336 -19.24 -2.95 -22.13
N SER A 337 -19.22 -1.67 -22.50
CA SER A 337 -19.07 -1.22 -23.90
C SER A 337 -17.75 -0.48 -24.11
N GLY A 338 -17.24 -0.50 -25.34
CA GLY A 338 -16.03 0.23 -25.71
C GLY A 338 -16.16 1.75 -25.53
N ASP A 339 -17.36 2.30 -25.77
CA ASP A 339 -17.63 3.74 -25.57
C ASP A 339 -17.54 4.12 -24.10
N ILE A 340 -18.11 3.30 -23.20
CA ILE A 340 -18.07 3.56 -21.75
C ILE A 340 -16.64 3.51 -21.21
N LEU A 341 -15.80 2.61 -21.74
CA LEU A 341 -14.40 2.52 -21.36
C LEU A 341 -13.60 3.73 -21.84
N GLU A 342 -13.88 4.23 -23.04
CA GLU A 342 -13.23 5.44 -23.56
C GLU A 342 -13.60 6.66 -22.70
N ASP A 343 -14.89 6.85 -22.41
CA ASP A 343 -15.37 7.92 -21.53
C ASP A 343 -14.75 7.82 -20.12
N ALA A 344 -14.60 6.60 -19.58
CA ALA A 344 -13.96 6.38 -18.28
C ALA A 344 -12.48 6.78 -18.29
N PHE A 345 -11.74 6.47 -19.35
CA PHE A 345 -10.34 6.88 -19.51
C PHE A 345 -10.23 8.41 -19.62
N GLU A 346 -11.06 9.05 -20.43
CA GLU A 346 -11.07 10.52 -20.57
C GLU A 346 -11.38 11.22 -19.25
N TYR A 347 -12.42 10.75 -18.54
CA TYR A 347 -12.79 11.25 -17.22
C TYR A 347 -11.61 11.16 -16.26
N TYR A 348 -10.94 10.02 -16.19
CA TYR A 348 -9.87 9.81 -15.21
C TYR A 348 -8.58 10.54 -15.57
N ASN A 349 -8.26 10.66 -16.86
CA ASN A 349 -7.18 11.53 -17.35
C ASN A 349 -7.39 12.99 -16.88
N SER A 350 -8.64 13.47 -16.85
CA SER A 350 -8.94 14.81 -16.33
C SER A 350 -8.61 14.95 -14.83
N ILE A 351 -8.77 13.88 -14.05
CA ILE A 351 -8.51 13.84 -12.60
C ILE A 351 -7.00 13.87 -12.28
N VAL A 352 -6.18 13.14 -13.06
CA VAL A 352 -4.73 13.05 -12.86
C VAL A 352 -3.94 14.21 -13.47
N SER A 353 -4.58 15.03 -14.32
CA SER A 353 -3.93 16.13 -15.03
C SER A 353 -3.16 17.11 -14.12
N LYS A 354 -3.62 17.32 -12.89
CA LYS A 354 -2.93 18.16 -11.91
C LYS A 354 -1.59 17.55 -11.48
N GLN A 355 -1.57 16.25 -11.22
CA GLN A 355 -0.38 15.49 -10.84
C GLN A 355 0.61 15.40 -12.00
N GLN A 356 0.13 15.14 -13.22
CA GLN A 356 0.95 15.17 -14.43
C GLN A 356 1.65 16.52 -14.58
N ARG A 357 0.90 17.64 -14.53
CA ARG A 357 1.48 18.99 -14.60
C ARG A 357 2.49 19.29 -13.49
N MET A 358 2.33 18.70 -12.31
CA MET A 358 3.31 18.84 -11.23
C MET A 358 4.64 18.17 -11.60
N ILE A 359 4.60 16.98 -12.20
CA ILE A 359 5.77 16.26 -12.69
C ILE A 359 6.41 17.00 -13.87
N GLU A 360 5.61 17.41 -14.87
CA GLU A 360 6.07 18.17 -16.04
C GLU A 360 6.87 19.42 -15.60
N ARG A 361 6.34 20.18 -14.63
CA ARG A 361 7.01 21.36 -14.07
C ARG A 361 8.27 21.02 -13.27
N ALA A 362 8.31 19.86 -12.61
CA ALA A 362 9.49 19.41 -11.87
C ALA A 362 10.64 19.15 -12.83
N PHE A 363 10.38 18.36 -13.88
CA PHE A 363 11.36 18.06 -14.92
C PHE A 363 11.77 19.33 -15.67
N GLN A 364 10.84 20.18 -16.07
CA GLN A 364 11.16 21.47 -16.71
C GLN A 364 12.11 22.33 -15.85
N LYS A 365 11.88 22.41 -14.53
CA LYS A 365 12.76 23.18 -13.62
C LYS A 365 14.17 22.62 -13.55
N VAL A 366 14.32 21.30 -13.55
CA VAL A 366 15.63 20.64 -13.51
C VAL A 366 16.34 20.84 -14.86
N PHE A 367 15.68 20.50 -15.96
CA PHE A 367 16.29 20.49 -17.28
C PHE A 367 16.54 21.90 -17.85
N ALA A 368 15.91 22.94 -17.30
CA ALA A 368 16.28 24.33 -17.58
C ALA A 368 17.72 24.69 -17.17
N HIS A 369 18.31 23.93 -16.24
CA HIS A 369 19.69 24.10 -15.76
C HIS A 369 20.58 22.92 -16.14
N TRP A 370 20.16 22.10 -17.11
CA TRP A 370 20.95 20.98 -17.61
C TRP A 370 22.19 21.47 -18.37
N TYR A 371 23.27 20.70 -18.33
CA TYR A 371 24.53 21.05 -18.99
C TYR A 371 24.45 21.07 -20.52
N GLU A 372 23.45 20.41 -21.11
CA GLU A 372 23.25 20.33 -22.56
C GLU A 372 21.75 20.40 -22.96
N PRO A 373 21.43 20.78 -24.21
CA PRO A 373 20.05 20.84 -24.67
C PRO A 373 19.52 19.45 -25.02
N VAL A 374 18.96 18.75 -24.03
CA VAL A 374 18.42 17.38 -24.19
C VAL A 374 17.01 17.32 -24.79
N ASN A 375 16.23 18.37 -24.63
CA ASN A 375 14.87 18.46 -25.14
C ASN A 375 14.66 19.80 -25.87
N PRO A 376 15.03 19.91 -27.16
CA PRO A 376 14.96 21.16 -27.91
C PRO A 376 13.54 21.71 -28.06
N SER A 377 12.52 20.85 -28.05
CA SER A 377 11.11 21.26 -28.10
C SER A 377 10.65 21.90 -26.78
N ASN A 378 11.39 21.68 -25.69
CA ASN A 378 11.06 22.10 -24.33
C ASN A 378 9.67 21.59 -23.88
N ASP A 379 9.19 20.51 -24.51
CA ASP A 379 7.93 19.85 -24.19
C ASP A 379 8.20 18.67 -23.25
N PHE A 380 7.87 18.85 -21.98
CA PHE A 380 7.94 17.80 -20.96
C PHE A 380 6.57 17.16 -20.70
N SER A 381 5.60 17.36 -21.59
CA SER A 381 4.23 16.88 -21.35
C SER A 381 4.15 15.36 -21.29
N VAL A 382 3.34 14.87 -20.35
CA VAL A 382 3.04 13.44 -20.24
C VAL A 382 1.98 13.09 -21.28
N GLN A 383 2.15 11.97 -21.97
CA GLN A 383 1.14 11.44 -22.87
C GLN A 383 0.06 10.70 -22.04
N PRO A 384 -1.21 11.14 -22.02
CA PRO A 384 -2.24 10.46 -21.25
C PRO A 384 -2.56 9.07 -21.80
N LEU A 385 -2.99 8.15 -20.94
CA LEU A 385 -3.45 6.82 -21.35
C LEU A 385 -4.67 6.94 -22.28
N LYS A 386 -4.72 6.10 -23.31
CA LYS A 386 -5.88 6.01 -24.20
C LYS A 386 -6.39 4.59 -24.27
N TYR A 387 -7.70 4.44 -24.30
CA TYR A 387 -8.31 3.15 -24.57
C TYR A 387 -8.14 2.80 -26.05
N VAL A 388 -7.44 1.69 -26.34
CA VAL A 388 -7.22 1.22 -27.71
C VAL A 388 -8.32 0.22 -28.06
N ARG A 389 -9.22 0.59 -28.98
CA ARG A 389 -10.12 -0.37 -29.62
C ARG A 389 -9.31 -1.20 -30.60
N ASN A 390 -9.24 -2.51 -30.40
CA ASN A 390 -8.78 -3.42 -31.45
C ASN A 390 -9.80 -3.40 -32.59
N ALA A 391 -9.67 -2.43 -33.50
CA ALA A 391 -10.36 -2.48 -34.77
C ALA A 391 -9.86 -3.74 -35.50
N THR A 392 -10.79 -4.60 -35.89
CA THR A 392 -10.57 -5.78 -36.73
C THR A 392 -9.52 -5.49 -37.81
N VAL A 393 -8.43 -6.26 -37.79
CA VAL A 393 -7.49 -6.35 -38.92
C VAL A 393 -8.32 -6.64 -40.16
N SER A 394 -8.51 -5.63 -41.02
CA SER A 394 -9.08 -5.85 -42.33
C SER A 394 -8.08 -6.68 -43.11
N ASN A 395 -8.36 -8.00 -43.19
CA ASN A 395 -7.73 -8.90 -44.14
C ASN A 395 -7.99 -8.36 -45.55
N SER A 396 -7.11 -7.47 -45.98
CA SER A 396 -7.08 -6.90 -47.32
C SER A 396 -6.25 -7.86 -48.18
N ASN A 397 -6.80 -9.05 -48.43
CA ASN A 397 -6.31 -9.98 -49.42
C ASN A 397 -7.52 -10.51 -50.20
N ARG A 398 -7.93 -9.74 -51.21
CA ARG A 398 -8.51 -10.25 -52.45
C ARG A 398 -8.11 -9.36 -53.61
#